data_AF-A0A837ZYA9-F1
#
_entry.id   AF-A0A837ZYA9-F1
#
_cell.length_a   1.000
_cell.length_b   1.000
_cell.length_c   1.000
_cell.angle_alpha   90.00
_cell.angle_beta   90.00
_cell.angle_gamma   90.00
#
_symmetry.space_group_name_H-M   'P 1'
#
loop_
_entity.id
_entity.type
_entity.pdbx_description
1 polymer ?
#
loop_
_entity_poly.entity_id
_entity_poly.type
_entity_poly.pdbx_seq_one_letter_code
_entity_poly.pdbx_strand_id
1 'polypeptide(L)'
;MTDEAKLDAKVSVPSTVHRALTAFVKAHHMPTKAVLQRIGQAGVRITLVGADGILGDQVVTDLATAHAAVAAVEGIEAVEEWDRELVSTANPAPGHVKKMAGWVART
;
A
#
# COMPACT_ATOMS: atom_id res chain seq x y z
N MET A 1 -17.98 -32.60 0.55
CA MET A 1 -18.63 -31.62 -0.33
C MET A 1 -19.57 -30.80 0.51
N THR A 2 -19.07 -29.68 1.05
CA THR A 2 -19.82 -28.50 1.52
C THR A 2 -18.82 -27.59 2.22
N ASP A 3 -18.28 -26.62 1.50
CA ASP A 3 -17.69 -25.42 2.12
C ASP A 3 -17.76 -24.21 1.16
N GLU A 4 -18.92 -24.04 0.51
CA GLU A 4 -19.17 -22.93 -0.43
C GLU A 4 -19.98 -21.78 0.22
N ALA A 5 -20.16 -21.77 1.54
CA ALA A 5 -21.03 -20.81 2.22
C ALA A 5 -20.30 -19.61 2.84
N LYS A 6 -19.27 -19.07 2.17
CA LYS A 6 -18.67 -17.78 2.57
C LYS A 6 -18.18 -16.95 1.38
N LEU A 7 -18.97 -16.88 0.32
CA LEU A 7 -18.87 -15.83 -0.68
C LEU A 7 -20.04 -14.87 -0.43
N ASP A 8 -19.81 -13.57 -0.55
CA ASP A 8 -20.79 -12.46 -0.45
C ASP A 8 -20.86 -11.65 0.85
N ALA A 9 -19.87 -11.76 1.74
CA ALA A 9 -19.58 -10.61 2.61
C ALA A 9 -18.93 -9.52 1.77
N LYS A 10 -19.67 -8.46 1.40
CA LYS A 10 -19.11 -7.28 0.72
C LYS A 10 -17.93 -6.77 1.52
N VAL A 11 -16.72 -6.96 0.99
CA VAL A 11 -15.48 -6.50 1.63
C VAL A 11 -15.60 -5.00 1.84
N SER A 12 -15.61 -4.57 3.10
CA SER A 12 -15.73 -3.17 3.46
C SER A 12 -14.34 -2.56 3.58
N VAL A 13 -14.04 -1.57 2.74
CA VAL A 13 -12.80 -0.80 2.83
C VAL A 13 -12.94 0.25 3.95
N PRO A 14 -12.04 0.28 4.94
CA PRO A 14 -12.04 1.33 5.94
C PRO A 14 -11.96 2.73 5.29
N SER A 15 -12.86 3.64 5.68
CA SER A 15 -12.93 4.99 5.08
C SER A 15 -11.65 5.81 5.27
N THR A 16 -10.90 5.54 6.35
CA THR A 16 -9.57 6.12 6.61
C THR A 16 -8.55 5.68 5.56
N VAL A 17 -8.51 4.38 5.24
CA VAL A 17 -7.63 3.81 4.22
C VAL A 17 -7.99 4.34 2.85
N HIS A 18 -9.28 4.30 2.46
CA HIS A 18 -9.73 4.86 1.19
C HIS A 18 -9.29 6.32 1.03
N ARG A 19 -9.54 7.17 2.05
CA ARG A 19 -9.14 8.58 2.03
C ARG A 19 -7.62 8.75 1.93
N ALA A 20 -6.84 7.93 2.62
CA ALA A 20 -5.37 7.97 2.55
C ALA A 20 -4.86 7.61 1.16
N LEU A 21 -5.39 6.54 0.55
CA LEU A 21 -5.05 6.13 -0.81
C LEU A 21 -5.40 7.22 -1.84
N THR A 22 -6.61 7.78 -1.78
CA THR A 22 -7.03 8.88 -2.66
C THR A 22 -6.13 10.12 -2.49
N ALA A 23 -5.80 10.48 -1.25
CA ALA A 23 -4.92 11.62 -0.97
C ALA A 23 -3.51 11.39 -1.50
N PHE A 24 -2.99 10.15 -1.40
CA PHE A 24 -1.70 9.78 -1.92
C PHE A 24 -1.62 9.93 -3.44
N VAL A 25 -2.58 9.36 -4.19
CA VAL A 25 -2.63 9.47 -5.66
C VAL A 25 -2.71 10.94 -6.09
N LYS A 26 -3.51 11.76 -5.38
CA LYS A 26 -3.60 13.20 -5.65
C LYS A 26 -2.28 13.93 -5.44
N ALA A 27 -1.49 13.54 -4.44
CA ALA A 27 -0.23 14.19 -4.09
C ALA A 27 0.96 13.72 -4.95
N HIS A 28 0.96 12.45 -5.38
CA HIS A 28 2.12 11.78 -5.97
C HIS A 28 1.89 11.27 -7.42
N HIS A 29 0.74 11.66 -7.99
CA HIS A 29 0.36 11.44 -9.38
C HIS A 29 0.13 9.98 -9.78
N MET A 30 -0.52 9.81 -10.94
CA MET A 30 -0.75 8.52 -11.59
C MET A 30 0.37 8.23 -12.62
N PRO A 31 0.74 6.97 -12.85
CA PRO A 31 0.28 5.78 -12.14
C PRO A 31 0.95 5.64 -10.77
N THR A 32 0.18 5.18 -9.78
CA THR A 32 0.70 4.73 -8.48
C THR A 32 0.73 3.21 -8.48
N LYS A 33 1.85 2.59 -8.10
CA LYS A 33 1.96 1.13 -7.93
C LYS A 33 1.70 0.76 -6.46
N ALA A 34 1.06 -0.38 -6.21
CA ALA A 34 0.78 -0.88 -4.86
C ALA A 34 1.29 -2.32 -4.68
N VAL A 35 2.22 -2.52 -3.75
CA VAL A 35 2.70 -3.86 -3.36
C VAL A 35 1.95 -4.31 -2.11
N LEU A 36 1.28 -5.46 -2.18
CA LEU A 36 0.48 -6.02 -1.08
C LEU A 36 1.25 -7.11 -0.35
N GLN A 37 1.59 -6.90 0.92
CA GLN A 37 2.48 -7.79 1.66
C GLN A 37 1.88 -8.19 3.02
N ARG A 38 1.72 -9.49 3.27
CA ARG A 38 1.32 -10.00 4.59
C ARG A 38 2.42 -9.72 5.61
N ILE A 39 2.07 -9.13 6.75
CA ILE A 39 2.98 -8.80 7.86
C ILE A 39 2.63 -9.60 9.12
N GLY A 40 2.53 -10.92 8.97
CA GLY A 40 2.14 -11.83 10.06
C GLY A 40 0.72 -11.56 10.56
N GLN A 41 0.52 -11.58 11.87
CA GLN A 41 -0.79 -11.35 12.50
C GLN A 41 -1.24 -9.88 12.46
N ALA A 42 -0.34 -8.95 12.10
CA ALA A 42 -0.68 -7.53 11.98
C ALA A 42 -1.50 -7.19 10.73
N GLY A 43 -1.67 -8.14 9.80
CA GLY A 43 -2.51 -8.00 8.60
C GLY A 43 -1.69 -7.89 7.31
N VAL A 44 -2.12 -7.02 6.41
CA VAL A 44 -1.50 -6.77 5.10
C VAL A 44 -1.10 -5.31 4.98
N ARG A 45 0.18 -5.08 4.68
CA ARG A 45 0.70 -3.77 4.31
C ARG A 45 0.44 -3.52 2.82
N ILE A 46 -0.12 -2.35 2.52
CA ILE A 46 -0.25 -1.78 1.19
C ILE A 46 0.87 -0.75 1.07
N THR A 47 1.93 -1.06 0.33
CA THR A 47 3.01 -0.09 0.07
C THR A 47 2.77 0.55 -1.28
N LEU A 48 2.62 1.88 -1.31
CA LEU A 48 2.40 2.65 -2.52
C LEU A 48 3.71 3.25 -3.01
N VAL A 49 3.87 3.29 -4.33
CA VAL A 49 4.94 4.02 -5.02
C VAL A 49 4.27 4.96 -6.01
N GLY A 50 4.36 6.26 -5.76
CA GLY A 50 3.85 7.29 -6.66
C GLY A 50 4.64 7.37 -7.97
N ALA A 51 4.11 8.05 -8.97
CA ALA A 51 4.82 8.28 -10.23
C ALA A 51 6.10 9.14 -10.04
N ASP A 52 6.16 9.90 -8.95
CA ASP A 52 7.32 10.67 -8.50
C ASP A 52 8.32 9.85 -7.66
N GLY A 53 8.05 8.56 -7.45
CA GLY A 53 8.89 7.66 -6.66
C GLY A 53 8.68 7.75 -5.14
N ILE A 54 7.81 8.64 -4.66
CA ILE A 54 7.56 8.76 -3.22
C ILE A 54 6.80 7.53 -2.73
N LEU A 55 7.13 7.11 -1.50
CA LEU A 55 6.52 5.95 -0.85
C LEU A 55 5.44 6.38 0.14
N GLY A 56 4.36 5.60 0.18
CA GLY A 56 3.31 5.68 1.20
C GLY A 56 2.97 4.29 1.73
N ASP A 57 2.39 4.21 2.92
CA ASP A 57 1.93 2.94 3.48
C ASP A 57 0.53 3.04 4.07
N GLN A 58 -0.19 1.92 4.05
CA GLN A 58 -1.38 1.67 4.86
C GLN A 58 -1.36 0.21 5.30
N VAL A 59 -2.03 -0.12 6.40
CA VAL A 59 -2.19 -1.50 6.87
C VAL A 59 -3.68 -1.82 7.01
N VAL A 60 -4.08 -2.98 6.51
CA VAL A 60 -5.45 -3.51 6.59
C VAL A 60 -5.44 -4.93 7.15
N THR A 61 -6.59 -5.40 7.60
CA THR A 61 -6.73 -6.67 8.33
C THR A 61 -6.35 -7.90 7.48
N ASP A 62 -6.68 -7.89 6.19
CA ASP A 62 -6.47 -9.05 5.31
C ASP A 62 -6.27 -8.66 3.84
N LEU A 63 -5.90 -9.65 3.03
CA LEU A 63 -5.58 -9.47 1.62
C LEU A 63 -6.82 -9.07 0.80
N ALA A 64 -8.01 -9.59 1.16
CA ALA A 64 -9.25 -9.24 0.48
C ALA A 64 -9.56 -7.73 0.65
N THR A 65 -9.38 -7.21 1.86
CA THR A 65 -9.52 -5.79 2.17
C THR A 65 -8.47 -4.95 1.45
N ALA A 66 -7.24 -5.46 1.30
CA ALA A 66 -6.17 -4.77 0.58
C ALA A 66 -6.48 -4.62 -0.92
N HIS A 67 -6.90 -5.71 -1.58
CA HIS A 67 -7.32 -5.67 -2.97
C HIS A 67 -8.54 -4.76 -3.17
N ALA A 68 -9.54 -4.84 -2.27
CA ALA A 68 -10.70 -3.97 -2.34
C ALA A 68 -10.33 -2.49 -2.17
N ALA A 69 -9.37 -2.17 -1.29
CA ALA A 69 -8.91 -0.81 -1.06
C ALA A 69 -8.19 -0.23 -2.30
N VAL A 70 -7.31 -1.01 -2.93
CA VAL A 70 -6.61 -0.60 -4.16
C VAL A 70 -7.59 -0.44 -5.32
N ALA A 71 -8.51 -1.40 -5.52
CA ALA A 71 -9.50 -1.35 -6.60
C ALA A 71 -10.50 -0.19 -6.46
N ALA A 72 -10.70 0.33 -5.24
CA ALA A 72 -11.60 1.45 -4.98
C ALA A 72 -11.04 2.82 -5.39
N VAL A 73 -9.74 2.92 -5.70
CA VAL A 73 -9.08 4.19 -6.05
C VAL A 73 -8.48 4.10 -7.45
N GLU A 74 -9.00 4.93 -8.35
CA GLU A 74 -8.47 5.05 -9.71
C GLU A 74 -7.00 5.50 -9.70
N GLY A 75 -6.20 4.92 -10.61
CA GLY A 75 -4.79 5.26 -10.76
C GLY A 75 -3.84 4.46 -9.89
N ILE A 76 -4.34 3.53 -9.06
CA ILE A 76 -3.53 2.56 -8.33
C ILE A 76 -3.53 1.23 -9.06
N GLU A 77 -2.34 0.70 -9.35
CA GLU A 77 -2.13 -0.61 -9.94
C GLU A 77 -1.47 -1.53 -8.91
N ALA A 78 -2.15 -2.62 -8.55
CA ALA A 78 -1.56 -3.64 -7.68
C ALA A 78 -0.48 -4.41 -8.45
N VAL A 79 0.69 -4.55 -7.84
CA VAL A 79 1.79 -5.38 -8.35
C VAL A 79 2.04 -6.54 -7.38
N GLU A 80 2.47 -7.68 -7.91
CA GLU A 80 2.67 -8.89 -7.11
C GLU A 80 3.90 -8.77 -6.20
N GLU A 81 4.98 -8.16 -6.70
CA GLU A 81 6.25 -8.09 -5.99
C GLU A 81 7.04 -6.81 -6.28
N TRP A 82 8.11 -6.63 -5.52
CA TRP A 82 9.12 -5.61 -5.80
C TRP A 82 10.05 -6.11 -6.90
N ASP A 83 9.82 -5.66 -8.13
CA ASP A 83 10.74 -5.92 -9.24
C ASP A 83 11.82 -4.83 -9.38
N ARG A 84 12.78 -5.06 -10.27
CA ARG A 84 13.88 -4.12 -10.52
C ARG A 84 13.38 -2.75 -11.00
N GLU A 85 12.35 -2.73 -11.82
CA GLU A 85 11.83 -1.50 -12.40
C GLU A 85 11.20 -0.63 -11.30
N LEU A 86 10.32 -1.20 -10.48
CA LEU A 86 9.68 -0.54 -9.36
C LEU A 86 10.67 -0.09 -8.28
N VAL A 87 11.67 -0.91 -7.98
CA VAL A 87 12.73 -0.53 -7.04
C VAL A 87 13.55 0.64 -7.58
N SER A 88 13.77 0.71 -8.90
CA SER A 88 14.54 1.79 -9.52
C SER A 88 13.83 3.15 -9.52
N THR A 89 12.49 3.17 -9.43
CA THR A 89 11.71 4.41 -9.34
C THR A 89 11.53 4.90 -7.91
N ALA A 90 11.62 4.01 -6.92
CA ALA A 90 11.47 4.37 -5.51
C ALA A 90 12.51 5.41 -5.09
N ASN A 91 12.04 6.60 -4.71
CA ASN A 91 12.86 7.75 -4.32
C ASN A 91 12.37 8.28 -2.96
N PRO A 92 12.76 7.65 -1.84
CA PRO A 92 12.38 8.13 -0.52
C PRO A 92 12.84 9.57 -0.31
N ALA A 93 11.94 10.42 0.20
CA ALA A 93 12.25 11.82 0.42
C ALA A 93 13.53 12.02 1.26
N PRO A 94 14.34 13.06 0.98
CA PRO A 94 15.52 13.37 1.77
C PRO A 94 15.21 13.41 3.28
N GLY A 95 16.00 12.67 4.07
CA GLY A 95 15.81 12.58 5.52
C GLY A 95 14.83 11.50 6.01
N HIS A 96 14.10 10.81 5.12
CA HIS A 96 13.31 9.62 5.52
C HIS A 96 14.19 8.56 6.18
N VAL A 97 15.37 8.31 5.62
CA VAL A 97 16.36 7.37 6.20
C VAL A 97 16.74 7.77 7.63
N LYS A 98 16.90 9.07 7.89
CA LYS A 98 17.21 9.59 9.24
C LYS A 98 16.04 9.42 10.21
N LYS A 99 14.80 9.66 9.75
CA LYS A 99 13.59 9.41 10.56
C LYS A 99 13.47 7.92 10.92
N MET A 100 13.71 7.03 9.96
CA MET A 100 13.64 5.58 10.16
C MET A 100 14.77 5.04 11.06
N ALA A 101 15.98 5.59 10.95
CA ALA A 101 17.11 5.22 11.79
C ALA A 101 16.95 5.67 13.26
N GLY A 102 15.99 6.55 13.56
CA GLY A 102 15.61 6.91 14.93
C GLY A 102 16.81 7.40 15.76
N TRP A 103 17.12 6.71 16.86
CA TRP A 103 18.25 7.08 17.73
C TRP A 103 19.62 6.93 17.05
N VAL A 104 19.76 6.04 16.06
CA VAL A 104 21.02 5.79 15.33
C VAL A 104 21.37 6.95 14.38
N ALA A 105 20.40 7.76 13.97
CA ALA A 105 20.65 8.95 13.15
C ALA A 105 21.13 10.19 13.94
N ARG A 106 21.25 10.09 15.26
CA ARG A 106 21.61 11.22 16.17
C ARG A 106 23.06 11.18 16.67
N THR A 107 23.83 10.14 16.34
CA THR A 107 25.28 10.02 16.56
C THR A 107 26.05 10.51 15.35
#